data_AF-A0A936V013-F1
#
_entry.id   AF-A0A936V013-F1
#
_cell.length_a   1.000
_cell.length_b   1.000
_cell.length_c   1.000
_cell.angle_alpha   90.00
_cell.angle_beta   90.00
_cell.angle_gamma   90.00
#
_symmetry.space_group_name_H-M   'P 1'
#
loop_
_entity.id
_entity.type
_entity.pdbx_description
1 polymer ?
#
loop_
_entity_poly.entity_id
_entity_poly.type
_entity_poly.pdbx_seq_one_letter_code
_entity_poly.pdbx_strand_id
1 'polypeptide(L)'
;MARADSGKPAAYHGYRYRILTAQGRNAPGGAYSYLVKDRLIGGFAVVAYPVQHGSSGVMTFVVNHDGVVYQKNLGPGTEAAASRMRSYDPDASWKAVQ
;
A
#
# COMPACT_ATOMS: atom_id res chain seq x y z
N MET A 1 -17.28 -24.55 -14.29
CA MET A 1 -17.43 -24.01 -12.92
C MET A 1 -16.08 -23.47 -12.47
N ALA A 2 -15.86 -22.15 -12.57
CA ALA A 2 -14.60 -21.53 -12.15
C ALA A 2 -14.59 -21.42 -10.62
N ARG A 3 -13.57 -21.98 -9.97
CA ARG A 3 -13.36 -21.86 -8.53
C ARG A 3 -12.96 -20.42 -8.23
N ALA A 4 -13.69 -19.77 -7.32
CA ALA A 4 -13.26 -18.52 -6.71
C ALA A 4 -12.00 -18.82 -5.89
N ASP A 5 -10.83 -18.58 -6.47
CA ASP A 5 -9.58 -18.58 -5.74
C ASP A 5 -9.60 -17.37 -4.80
N SER A 6 -9.17 -17.56 -3.56
CA SER A 6 -9.28 -16.62 -2.45
C SER A 6 -8.36 -15.39 -2.66
N GLY A 7 -8.75 -14.53 -3.61
CA GLY A 7 -8.66 -13.08 -3.62
C GLY A 7 -7.30 -12.42 -3.40
N LYS A 8 -6.17 -13.02 -3.80
CA LYS A 8 -4.92 -12.24 -3.91
C LYS A 8 -5.08 -11.22 -5.05
N PRO A 9 -4.76 -9.92 -4.84
CA PRO A 9 -4.81 -8.92 -5.91
C PRO A 9 -4.05 -9.42 -7.13
N ALA A 10 -4.66 -9.30 -8.32
CA ALA A 10 -3.99 -9.66 -9.57
C ALA A 10 -2.68 -8.88 -9.66
N ALA A 11 -1.59 -9.61 -9.90
CA ALA A 11 -0.30 -8.98 -10.10
C ALA A 11 -0.31 -8.25 -11.44
N TYR A 12 0.20 -7.02 -11.46
CA TYR A 12 0.43 -6.25 -12.67
C TYR A 12 1.92 -5.90 -12.74
N HIS A 13 2.59 -6.38 -13.80
CA HIS A 13 4.04 -6.26 -14.01
C HIS A 13 4.90 -6.66 -12.79
N GLY A 14 4.55 -7.76 -12.13
CA GLY A 14 5.32 -8.27 -10.98
C GLY A 14 5.04 -7.55 -9.66
N TYR A 15 4.08 -6.63 -9.62
CA TYR A 15 3.64 -5.93 -8.40
C TYR A 15 2.17 -6.23 -8.09
N ARG A 16 1.85 -6.30 -6.80
CA ARG A 16 0.47 -6.26 -6.31
C ARG A 16 0.15 -4.90 -5.75
N TYR A 17 -1.11 -4.55 -5.90
CA TYR A 17 -1.65 -3.27 -5.49
C TYR A 17 -2.76 -3.51 -4.48
N ARG A 18 -2.82 -2.63 -3.49
CA ARG A 18 -3.89 -2.64 -2.49
C ARG A 18 -4.27 -1.21 -2.13
N ILE A 19 -5.56 -0.97 -2.05
CA ILE A 19 -6.11 0.26 -1.52
C ILE A 19 -6.04 0.22 0.02
N LEU A 20 -5.54 1.32 0.59
CA LEU A 20 -5.55 1.60 2.01
C LEU A 20 -6.69 2.58 2.27
N THR A 21 -7.49 2.32 3.30
CA THR A 21 -8.76 3.02 3.56
C THR A 21 -8.66 4.03 4.70
N ALA A 22 -7.44 4.34 5.14
CA ALA A 22 -7.16 5.29 6.20
C ALA A 22 -5.72 5.82 6.05
N GLN A 23 -5.40 6.87 6.80
CA GLN A 23 -4.02 7.26 7.11
C GLN A 23 -3.72 7.16 8.59
N GLY A 24 -2.43 6.95 8.88
CA GLY A 24 -1.88 6.87 10.22
C GLY A 24 -1.29 8.20 10.70
N ARG A 25 -0.71 8.18 11.89
CA ARG A 25 -0.24 9.38 12.60
C ARG A 25 0.93 10.09 11.92
N ASN A 26 1.73 9.37 11.11
CA ASN A 26 2.91 9.94 10.46
C ASN A 26 2.57 10.58 9.11
N ALA A 27 1.34 10.38 8.60
CA ALA A 27 0.89 11.05 7.39
C ALA A 27 0.57 12.53 7.64
N PRO A 28 0.78 13.41 6.65
CA PRO A 28 0.28 14.79 6.69
C PRO A 28 -1.22 14.83 7.01
N GLY A 29 -1.64 15.63 7.99
CA GLY A 29 -3.03 15.68 8.46
C GLY A 29 -3.40 14.66 9.55
N GLY A 30 -2.47 13.79 9.97
CA GLY A 30 -2.65 12.87 11.10
C GLY A 30 -3.55 11.67 10.79
N ALA A 31 -3.91 10.90 11.81
CA ALA A 31 -4.63 9.65 11.63
C ALA A 31 -6.14 9.87 11.43
N TYR A 32 -6.70 9.37 10.32
CA TYR A 32 -8.14 9.36 10.09
C TYR A 32 -8.55 8.32 9.04
N SER A 33 -9.83 7.96 9.03
CA SER A 33 -10.44 7.05 8.05
C SER A 33 -10.79 7.80 6.77
N TYR A 34 -10.45 7.22 5.62
CA TYR A 34 -10.90 7.72 4.33
C TYR A 34 -12.37 7.38 4.04
N LEU A 35 -12.93 6.42 4.78
CA LEU A 35 -14.31 5.98 4.60
C LEU A 35 -15.29 6.89 5.34
N VAL A 36 -16.26 7.41 4.59
CA VAL A 36 -17.45 8.11 5.08
C VAL A 36 -18.67 7.43 4.47
N LYS A 37 -19.50 6.76 5.29
CA LYS A 37 -20.63 5.93 4.82
C LYS A 37 -20.19 4.94 3.73
N ASP A 38 -19.13 4.17 4.02
CA ASP A 38 -18.51 3.15 3.14
C ASP A 38 -17.99 3.67 1.80
N ARG A 39 -17.86 4.99 1.65
CA ARG A 39 -17.29 5.64 0.46
C ARG A 39 -15.97 6.31 0.79
N LEU A 40 -14.99 6.19 -0.08
CA LEU A 40 -13.67 6.82 0.02
C LEU A 40 -13.75 8.33 -0.27
N ILE A 41 -14.37 9.08 0.65
CA ILE A 41 -14.58 10.53 0.53
C ILE A 41 -13.44 11.31 1.18
N GLY A 42 -12.89 10.80 2.28
CA GLY A 42 -11.77 11.45 2.98
C GLY A 42 -10.44 11.32 2.26
N GLY A 43 -10.40 10.66 1.11
CA GLY A 43 -9.20 10.44 0.31
C GLY A 43 -9.01 8.97 -0.04
N PHE A 44 -7.80 8.64 -0.45
CA PHE A 44 -7.37 7.28 -0.69
C PHE A 44 -5.84 7.18 -0.55
N ALA A 45 -5.36 5.96 -0.42
CA ALA A 45 -3.96 5.65 -0.62
C ALA A 45 -3.81 4.25 -1.22
N VAL A 46 -2.68 4.00 -1.86
CA VAL A 46 -2.33 2.73 -2.49
C VAL A 46 -0.96 2.30 -2.03
N VAL A 47 -0.83 1.00 -1.73
CA VAL A 47 0.46 0.33 -1.59
C VAL A 47 0.71 -0.56 -2.81
N ALA A 48 1.90 -0.46 -3.38
CA ALA A 48 2.40 -1.35 -4.43
C ALA A 48 3.60 -2.12 -3.90
N TYR A 49 3.59 -3.44 -4.01
CA TYR A 49 4.65 -4.31 -3.49
C TYR A 49 4.95 -5.48 -4.43
N PRO A 50 6.21 -5.94 -4.52
CA PRO A 50 6.57 -7.06 -5.38
C PRO A 50 5.82 -8.33 -4.98
N VAL A 51 5.38 -9.08 -5.99
CA VAL A 51 4.82 -10.43 -5.81
C VAL A 51 5.84 -11.36 -5.16
N GLN A 52 7.10 -11.26 -5.58
CA GLN A 52 8.23 -12.00 -5.02
C GLN A 52 9.39 -11.03 -4.80
N HIS A 53 9.68 -10.75 -3.53
CA HIS A 53 10.80 -9.89 -3.15
C HIS A 53 12.12 -10.44 -3.70
N GLY A 54 12.94 -9.57 -4.30
CA GLY A 54 14.22 -9.91 -4.92
C GLY A 54 14.14 -10.46 -6.35
N SER A 55 12.97 -10.98 -6.77
CA SER A 55 12.77 -11.48 -8.15
C SER A 55 11.94 -10.53 -9.00
N SER A 56 10.75 -10.15 -8.52
CA SER A 56 9.84 -9.25 -9.25
C SER A 56 10.03 -7.77 -8.87
N GLY A 57 10.82 -7.50 -7.84
CA GLY A 57 11.14 -6.17 -7.34
C GLY A 57 11.68 -6.23 -5.90
N VAL A 58 12.26 -5.13 -5.43
CA VAL A 58 12.82 -5.01 -4.06
C VAL A 58 12.05 -3.98 -3.23
N MET A 59 11.57 -2.92 -3.86
CA MET A 59 10.95 -1.79 -3.16
C MET A 59 9.44 -1.98 -3.02
N THR A 60 8.91 -1.56 -1.87
CA THR A 60 7.49 -1.29 -1.68
C THR A 60 7.26 0.20 -1.81
N PHE A 61 6.17 0.58 -2.48
CA PHE A 61 5.79 1.97 -2.69
C PHE A 61 4.46 2.27 -2.03
N VAL A 62 4.31 3.47 -1.48
CA VAL A 62 3.03 3.99 -0.99
C VAL A 62 2.81 5.42 -1.50
N VAL A 63 1.56 5.73 -1.81
CA VAL A 63 1.15 7.06 -2.27
C VAL A 63 -0.28 7.31 -1.79
N ASN A 64 -0.57 8.55 -1.38
CA ASN A 64 -1.92 9.02 -1.09
C ASN A 64 -2.38 10.05 -2.13
N HIS A 65 -3.54 10.64 -1.91
CA HIS A 65 -4.14 11.66 -2.77
C HIS A 65 -3.33 12.97 -2.88
N ASP A 66 -2.35 13.21 -2.00
CA ASP A 66 -1.41 14.34 -2.11
C ASP A 66 -0.33 14.10 -3.17
N GLY A 67 -0.24 12.88 -3.71
CA GLY A 67 0.62 12.55 -4.85
C GLY A 67 2.08 12.26 -4.54
N VAL A 68 2.53 12.43 -3.28
CA VAL A 68 3.92 12.12 -2.90
C VAL A 68 4.12 10.61 -2.82
N VAL A 69 5.06 10.10 -3.61
CA VAL A 69 5.43 8.68 -3.59
C VAL A 69 6.56 8.46 -2.59
N TYR A 70 6.34 7.51 -1.68
CA TYR A 70 7.35 7.00 -0.76
C TYR A 70 7.73 5.58 -1.12
N GLN A 71 8.99 5.22 -0.91
CA GLN A 71 9.49 3.86 -1.06
C GLN A 71 10.17 3.34 0.21
N LYS A 72 10.08 2.03 0.44
CA LYS A 72 10.81 1.32 1.49
C LYS A 72 11.06 -0.12 1.08
N ASN A 73 12.26 -0.62 1.35
CA ASN A 73 12.54 -2.05 1.27
C ASN A 73 12.06 -2.73 2.56
N LEU A 74 11.04 -3.57 2.47
CA LEU A 74 10.50 -4.33 3.61
C LEU A 74 11.16 -5.72 3.77
N GLY A 75 12.12 -6.05 2.89
CA GLY A 75 12.85 -7.32 2.91
C GLY A 75 12.02 -8.52 2.46
N PRO A 76 12.49 -9.75 2.71
CA PRO A 76 11.83 -10.98 2.27
C PRO A 76 10.37 -11.13 2.74
N GLY A 77 9.99 -10.47 3.84
CA GLY A 77 8.63 -10.46 4.39
C GLY A 77 7.66 -9.49 3.70
N THR A 78 8.04 -8.88 2.57
CA THR A 78 7.28 -7.81 1.90
C THR A 78 5.83 -8.19 1.61
N GLU A 79 5.55 -9.39 1.04
CA GLU A 79 4.17 -9.80 0.73
C GLU A 79 3.30 -9.87 2.01
N ALA A 80 3.83 -10.43 3.10
CA ALA A 80 3.13 -10.56 4.37
C ALA A 80 2.94 -9.21 5.08
N ALA A 81 3.94 -8.34 5.02
CA ALA A 81 3.86 -7.00 5.61
C ALA A 81 2.84 -6.13 4.87
N ALA A 82 2.95 -6.04 3.54
CA ALA A 82 2.07 -5.21 2.71
C ALA A 82 0.62 -5.72 2.70
N SER A 83 0.41 -7.04 2.74
CA SER A 83 -0.94 -7.63 2.87
C SER A 83 -1.59 -7.41 4.24
N ARG A 84 -0.88 -6.86 5.23
CA ARG A 84 -1.45 -6.47 6.52
C ARG A 84 -1.61 -4.96 6.67
N MET A 85 -1.09 -4.17 5.74
CA MET A 85 -1.24 -2.71 5.76
C MET A 85 -2.71 -2.32 5.57
N ARG A 86 -3.21 -1.46 6.47
CA ARG A 86 -4.57 -0.90 6.43
C ARG A 86 -4.60 0.60 6.27
N SER A 87 -3.51 1.27 6.64
CA SER A 87 -3.38 2.72 6.65
C SER A 87 -2.11 3.17 5.94
N TYR A 88 -2.19 4.31 5.27
CA TYR A 88 -1.04 5.06 4.78
C TYR A 88 -0.34 5.74 5.97
N ASP A 89 0.83 5.23 6.35
CA ASP A 89 1.56 5.70 7.53
C ASP A 89 3.08 5.74 7.27
N PRO A 90 3.54 6.61 6.34
CA PRO A 90 4.97 6.72 6.05
C PRO A 90 5.69 7.41 7.22
N ASP A 91 6.29 6.60 8.10
CA ASP A 91 7.22 7.08 9.12
C ASP A 91 8.57 7.53 8.54
N ALA A 92 9.48 7.98 9.40
CA ALA A 92 10.80 8.49 9.01
C ALA A 92 11.71 7.48 8.28
N SER A 93 11.38 6.18 8.28
CA SER A 93 12.13 5.17 7.54
C SER A 93 11.69 5.02 6.08
N TRP A 94 10.61 5.68 5.68
CA TRP A 94 10.18 5.77 4.29
C TRP A 94 10.91 6.91 3.58
N LYS A 95 11.34 6.66 2.35
CA LYS A 95 12.06 7.63 1.53
C LYS A 95 11.14 8.17 0.44
N ALA A 96 10.98 9.50 0.36
CA ALA A 96 10.33 10.13 -0.79
C ALA A 96 11.18 9.94 -2.07
N VAL A 97 10.55 9.69 -3.21
CA VAL A 97 11.23 9.39 -4.48
C VAL A 97 10.99 10.42 -5.59
N GLN A 98 10.38 11.56 -5.26
CA GLN A 98 10.35 12.75 -6.13
C GLN A 98 11.61 13.60 -5.96
#